data_AF-A0A919JB76-F1
#
_entry.id   AF-A0A919JB76-F1
#
_cell.length_a   1.000
_cell.length_b   1.000
_cell.length_c   1.000
_cell.angle_alpha   90.00
_cell.angle_beta   90.00
_cell.angle_gamma   90.00
#
_symmetry.space_group_name_H-M   'P 1'
#
loop_
_entity.id
_entity.type
_entity.pdbx_description
1 polymer ?
#
loop_
_entity_poly.entity_id
_entity_poly.type
_entity_poly.pdbx_seq_one_letter_code
_entity_poly.pdbx_strand_id
1 'polypeptide(L)' 'MTISKAAVIAALRKRGQHARADFVDRELPDELDLNRHGGLLTTLRLDPADLADLAEPDRS' A
#
# COMPACT_ATOMS: atom_id res chain seq x y z
N MET A 1 -7.05 -3.08 -10.19
CA MET A 1 -6.37 -1.83 -9.81
C MET A 1 -5.11 -2.22 -9.08
N THR A 2 -3.97 -1.97 -9.71
CA THR A 2 -2.65 -2.34 -9.20
C THR A 2 -1.94 -1.11 -8.69
N ILE A 3 -1.34 -1.23 -7.51
CA ILE A 3 -0.54 -0.17 -6.90
C ILE A 3 0.87 -0.70 -6.66
N SER A 4 1.87 0.14 -6.95
CA SER A 4 3.25 -0.19 -6.62
C SER A 4 3.45 -0.16 -5.10
N LYS A 5 4.12 -1.18 -4.57
CA LYS A 5 4.50 -1.29 -3.16
C LYS A 5 5.19 -0.03 -2.65
N ALA A 6 6.07 0.55 -3.47
CA ALA A 6 6.79 1.78 -3.15
C ALA A 6 5.85 2.96 -2.79
N ALA A 7 4.72 3.11 -3.50
CA ALA A 7 3.73 4.14 -3.22
C ALA A 7 3.05 3.91 -1.86
N VAL A 8 2.73 2.65 -1.54
CA VAL A 8 2.17 2.25 -0.25
C VAL A 8 3.14 2.56 0.90
N ILE A 9 4.42 2.19 0.74
CA ILE A 9 5.47 2.46 1.73
C ILE A 9 5.64 3.95 1.95
N ALA A 10 5.71 4.75 0.88
CA ALA A 10 5.89 6.19 0.95
C ALA A 10 4.77 6.86 1.76
N ALA A 11 3.53 6.44 1.56
CA ALA A 11 2.40 6.99 2.29
C ALA A 11 2.33 6.55 3.75
N LEU A 12 2.64 5.28 4.02
CA LEU A 12 2.76 4.78 5.40
C LEU A 12 3.80 5.59 6.17
N ARG A 13 4.96 5.85 5.56
CA ARG A 13 5.98 6.74 6.15
C ARG A 13 5.47 8.15 6.35
N LYS A 14 4.76 8.74 5.38
CA LYS A 14 4.15 10.08 5.48
C LYS A 14 3.15 10.20 6.64
N ARG A 15 2.43 9.11 6.96
CA ARG A 15 1.53 9.01 8.12
C ARG A 15 2.24 8.68 9.45
N GLY A 16 3.56 8.55 9.46
CA GLY A 16 4.35 8.15 10.63
C GLY A 16 4.34 6.65 10.93
N GLN A 17 3.77 5.84 10.04
CA GLN A 17 3.55 4.40 10.20
C GLN A 17 4.76 3.58 9.69
N HIS A 18 5.95 3.96 10.14
CA HIS A 18 7.23 3.38 9.68
C HIS A 18 7.29 1.86 9.86
N ALA A 19 6.80 1.33 11.00
CA ALA A 19 6.76 -0.11 11.25
C ALA A 19 5.88 -0.88 10.25
N ARG A 20 4.79 -0.26 9.77
CA ARG A 20 3.95 -0.86 8.71
C ARG A 20 4.60 -0.77 7.36
N ALA A 21 5.29 0.34 7.07
CA ALA A 21 6.04 0.50 5.83
C ALA A 21 7.11 -0.59 5.68
N ASP A 22 7.84 -0.89 6.77
CA ASP A 22 8.84 -1.96 6.82
C ASP A 22 8.24 -3.37 6.68
N PHE A 23 7.06 -3.60 7.25
CA PHE A 23 6.34 -4.86 7.08
C PHE A 23 5.90 -5.04 5.63
N VAL A 24 5.30 -4.01 5.04
CA VAL A 24 4.86 -4.02 3.63
C VAL A 24 6.03 -4.30 2.69
N ASP A 25 7.18 -3.67 2.94
CA ASP A 25 8.37 -3.86 2.12
C ASP A 25 8.84 -5.32 2.05
N ARG A 26 8.74 -6.05 3.16
CA ARG A 26 9.20 -7.44 3.29
C ARG A 26 8.17 -8.47 2.86
N GLU A 27 6.90 -8.21 3.14
CA GLU A 27 5.84 -9.21 3.04
C GLU A 27 5.07 -9.12 1.72
N LEU A 28 5.07 -7.94 1.08
CA LEU A 28 4.29 -7.72 -0.13
C LEU A 28 5.16 -7.71 -1.40
N PRO A 29 4.61 -8.21 -2.52
CA PRO A 29 5.25 -8.12 -3.83
C PRO A 29 5.31 -6.67 -4.32
N ASP A 30 6.16 -6.40 -5.31
CA ASP A 30 6.35 -5.08 -5.91
C ASP A 30 5.06 -4.45 -6.47
N GLU A 31 4.16 -5.27 -6.99
CA GLU A 31 2.83 -4.85 -7.42
C GLU A 31 1.73 -5.52 -6.58
N LEU A 32 0.91 -4.71 -5.94
CA LEU A 32 -0.27 -5.17 -5.23
C LEU A 32 -1.52 -4.94 -6.06
N ASP A 33 -2.21 -6.02 -6.40
CA ASP A 33 -3.56 -5.91 -6.92
C ASP A 33 -4.56 -5.75 -5.76
N LEU A 34 -5.13 -4.55 -5.61
CA LEU A 34 -6.09 -4.22 -4.55
C LEU A 34 -7.36 -5.10 -4.63
N ASN A 35 -7.72 -5.57 -5.83
CA ASN A 35 -8.91 -6.42 -6.01
C ASN A 35 -8.60 -7.88 -5.66
N ARG A 36 -7.39 -8.34 -5.98
CA ARG A 36 -6.96 -9.72 -5.75
C ARG A 36 -6.46 -9.95 -4.31
N HIS A 37 -5.87 -8.93 -3.70
CA HIS A 37 -5.25 -8.99 -2.38
C HIS A 37 -6.05 -8.27 -1.29
N GLY A 38 -7.30 -7.87 -1.54
CA GLY A 38 -8.14 -7.17 -0.55
C GLY A 38 -8.28 -7.91 0.80
N GLY A 39 -8.34 -9.24 0.78
CA GLY A 39 -8.37 -10.06 2.01
C GLY A 39 -7.05 -10.05 2.78
N LEU A 40 -5.91 -10.03 2.06
CA LEU A 40 -4.58 -9.91 2.67
C LEU A 40 -4.41 -8.52 3.28
N LEU A 41 -4.77 -7.47 2.54
CA LEU A 41 -4.73 -6.08 3.01
C LEU A 41 -5.60 -5.87 4.26
N THR A 42 -6.79 -6.46 4.30
CA THR A 42 -7.67 -6.47 5.49
C THR A 42 -6.98 -7.11 6.69
N THR A 43 -6.29 -8.23 6.50
CA THR A 43 -5.52 -8.92 7.54
C THR A 43 -4.38 -8.03 8.07
N LEU A 44 -3.77 -7.26 7.19
CA LEU A 44 -2.72 -6.29 7.52
C LEU A 44 -3.25 -4.96 8.08
N ARG A 45 -4.58 -4.81 8.20
CA ARG A 45 -5.26 -3.54 8.50
C ARG A 45 -4.80 -2.39 7.59
N LEU A 46 -4.51 -2.72 6.35
CA LEU A 46 -4.28 -1.77 5.27
C LEU A 46 -5.62 -1.51 4.60
N ASP A 47 -6.14 -0.30 4.78
CA ASP A 47 -7.40 0.07 4.17
C ASP A 47 -7.17 0.36 2.67
N PRO A 48 -7.82 -0.38 1.75
CA PRO A 48 -7.64 -0.15 0.33
C PRO A 48 -8.13 1.23 -0.10
N ALA A 49 -9.00 1.90 0.66
CA ALA A 49 -9.37 3.30 0.38
C ALA A 49 -8.21 4.26 0.66
N ASP A 50 -7.40 3.99 1.69
CA ASP A 50 -6.18 4.76 1.99
C ASP A 50 -5.13 4.54 0.89
N LEU A 51 -5.08 3.33 0.32
CA LEU A 51 -4.20 2.97 -0.79
C LEU A 51 -4.70 3.48 -2.15
N ALA A 52 -6.01 3.55 -2.36
CA ALA A 52 -6.60 4.03 -3.61
C ALA A 52 -6.30 5.51 -3.86
N ASP A 53 -6.28 6.32 -2.80
CA ASP A 53 -5.88 7.73 -2.85
C ASP A 53 -4.40 7.93 -3.29
N LEU A 54 -3.57 6.89 -3.10
CA LEU A 54 -2.14 6.90 -3.38
C LEU A 54 -1.75 6.20 -4.68
N ALA A 55 -2.68 5.43 -5.26
CA ALA A 55 -2.49 4.80 -6.58
C ALA A 55 -2.46 5.84 -7.70
N GLU A 56 -2.85 7.08 -7.41
CA GLU A 56 -2.64 8.24 -8.28
C GLU A 56 -1.52 9.15 -7.73
N PRO A 57 -0.24 8.92 -8.08
CA PRO A 57 0.77 9.96 -8.05
C PRO A 57 1.42 10.08 -9.43
N ASP A 58 0.61 10.22 -10.48
CA ASP A 58 1.06 10.72 -11.79
C ASP A 58 0.05 11.78 -12.29
N ARG A 59 -0.01 12.89 -11.54
CA ARG A 59 -0.57 14.14 -12.05
C ARG A 59 0.49 15.21 -11.86
N SER A 60 1.54 15.14 -12.67
CA SER A 60 2.46 16.25 -12.92
C SER A 60 2.24 16.76 -14.34
#